data_AF-A0A5P8AS22-F1
#
_entry.id   AF-A0A5P8AS22-F1
#
_cell.length_a   1.000
_cell.length_b   1.000
_cell.length_c   1.000
_cell.angle_alpha   90.00
_cell.angle_beta   90.00
_cell.angle_gamma   90.00
#
_symmetry.space_group_name_H-M   'P 1'
#
loop_
_entity.id
_entity.type
_entity.pdbx_description
1 polymer ?
#
loop_
_entity_poly.entity_id
_entity_poly.type
_entity_poly.pdbx_seq_one_letter_code
_entity_poly.pdbx_strand_id
1 'polypeptide(L)'
;MSKRKTLSAIIMTLFLIIGCNNGGGEDPQKVFLTSIANLGKGFLDVFVTFGDMVTGAFGIKAETKKSDVGKYFTDIEKTMLSVKEKLQAEVVKNGNYEKVKTVVEQFITGT
;
A
#
# COMPACT_ATOMS: atom_id res chain seq x y z
N MET A 1 9.05 -50.01 36.49
CA MET A 1 9.10 -48.53 36.43
C MET A 1 9.30 -47.98 35.02
N SER A 2 10.05 -48.66 34.14
CA SER A 2 10.32 -48.22 32.76
C SER A 2 9.07 -48.10 31.86
N LYS A 3 8.18 -49.12 31.84
CA LYS A 3 6.97 -49.13 30.98
C LYS A 3 5.99 -47.97 31.21
N ARG A 4 5.88 -47.45 32.44
CA ARG A 4 5.03 -46.28 32.77
C ARG A 4 5.62 -44.97 32.23
N LYS A 5 6.94 -44.84 32.22
CA LYS A 5 7.65 -43.67 31.66
C LYS A 5 7.54 -43.66 30.12
N THR A 6 7.63 -44.83 29.49
CA THR A 6 7.43 -44.98 28.04
C THR A 6 6.01 -44.64 27.61
N LEU A 7 4.99 -45.11 28.36
CA LEU A 7 3.59 -44.79 28.07
C LEU A 7 3.29 -43.28 28.24
N SER A 8 3.83 -42.67 29.29
CA SER A 8 3.71 -41.22 29.52
C SER A 8 4.37 -40.40 28.41
N ALA A 9 5.54 -40.83 27.94
CA ALA A 9 6.23 -40.19 26.81
C ALA A 9 5.42 -40.29 25.51
N ILE A 10 4.83 -41.46 25.21
CA ILE A 10 4.00 -41.65 24.01
C ILE A 10 2.74 -40.76 24.07
N ILE A 11 2.10 -40.66 25.23
CA ILE A 11 0.92 -39.81 25.43
C ILE A 11 1.30 -38.32 25.24
N MET A 12 2.42 -37.88 25.82
CA MET A 12 2.93 -36.51 25.63
C MET A 12 3.24 -36.20 24.16
N THR A 13 3.88 -37.12 23.43
CA THR A 13 4.13 -36.96 21.99
C THR A 13 2.83 -36.89 21.20
N LEU A 14 1.82 -37.68 21.54
CA LEU A 14 0.53 -37.66 20.86
C LEU A 14 -0.22 -36.33 21.07
N PHE A 15 -0.17 -35.75 22.28
CA PHE A 15 -0.74 -34.43 22.57
C PHE A 15 0.01 -33.28 21.86
N LEU A 16 1.33 -33.39 21.69
CA LEU A 16 2.11 -32.38 20.95
C LEU A 16 1.81 -32.38 19.44
N ILE A 17 1.51 -33.54 18.85
CA ILE A 17 1.14 -33.65 17.43
C ILE A 17 -0.28 -33.11 17.18
N ILE A 18 -1.22 -33.32 18.12
CA ILE A 18 -2.57 -32.74 18.06
C ILE A 18 -2.56 -31.22 18.32
N GLY A 19 -1.59 -30.72 19.09
CA GLY A 19 -1.40 -29.29 19.37
C GLY A 19 -0.91 -28.44 18.20
N CYS A 20 -0.43 -29.07 17.10
CA CYS A 20 -0.04 -28.36 15.88
C CYS A 20 -1.23 -28.11 14.92
N ASN A 21 -2.46 -28.43 15.31
CA ASN A 21 -3.66 -28.13 14.53
C ASN A 21 -4.40 -26.88 15.02
N ASN A 22 -3.71 -25.99 15.74
CA ASN A 22 -4.17 -24.61 15.95
C ASN A 22 -4.20 -23.91 14.60
N GLY A 23 -5.33 -24.02 13.90
CA GLY A 23 -5.72 -23.22 12.74
C GLY A 23 -5.88 -21.74 13.08
N GLY A 24 -4.81 -21.12 13.59
CA GLY A 24 -4.70 -19.71 13.93
C GLY A 24 -3.98 -18.90 12.86
N GLY A 25 -4.05 -19.33 11.59
CA GLY A 25 -3.70 -18.47 10.46
C GLY A 25 -4.86 -17.52 10.16
N GLU A 26 -4.56 -16.28 9.76
CA GLU A 26 -5.61 -15.40 9.26
C GLU A 26 -6.28 -16.03 8.03
N ASP A 27 -7.60 -15.96 7.98
CA ASP A 27 -8.39 -16.44 6.85
C ASP A 27 -7.83 -15.85 5.52
N PRO A 28 -7.41 -16.68 4.56
CA PRO A 28 -6.76 -16.21 3.33
C PRO A 28 -7.61 -15.22 2.54
N GLN A 29 -8.94 -15.36 2.57
CA GLN A 29 -9.86 -14.45 1.90
C GLN A 29 -9.86 -13.09 2.60
N LYS A 30 -9.92 -13.05 3.93
CA LYS A 30 -9.80 -11.82 4.72
C LYS A 30 -8.47 -11.11 4.49
N VAL A 31 -7.35 -11.84 4.44
CA VAL A 31 -6.01 -11.27 4.15
C VAL A 31 -6.00 -10.64 2.76
N PHE A 32 -6.51 -11.35 1.75
CA PHE A 32 -6.58 -10.86 0.38
C PHE A 32 -7.44 -9.59 0.24
N LEU A 33 -8.65 -9.60 0.83
CA LEU A 33 -9.55 -8.44 0.81
C LEU A 33 -8.95 -7.23 1.55
N THR A 34 -8.27 -7.48 2.67
CA THR A 34 -7.59 -6.42 3.44
C THR A 34 -6.44 -5.82 2.64
N SER A 35 -5.67 -6.65 1.91
CA SER A 35 -4.59 -6.18 1.03
C SER A 35 -5.11 -5.28 -0.08
N ILE A 36 -6.21 -5.67 -0.76
CA ILE A 36 -6.85 -4.82 -1.78
C ILE A 36 -7.40 -3.53 -1.18
N ALA A 37 -8.06 -3.59 -0.02
CA ALA A 37 -8.60 -2.40 0.63
C ALA A 37 -7.51 -1.41 1.03
N ASN A 38 -6.37 -1.89 1.54
CA ASN A 38 -5.22 -1.06 1.89
C ASN A 38 -4.58 -0.43 0.64
N LEU A 39 -4.45 -1.18 -0.45
CA LEU A 39 -3.98 -0.67 -1.73
C LEU A 39 -4.89 0.44 -2.27
N GLY A 40 -6.21 0.19 -2.29
CA GLY A 40 -7.19 1.17 -2.73
C GLY A 40 -7.18 2.44 -1.88
N LYS A 41 -7.05 2.30 -0.56
CA LYS A 41 -6.92 3.42 0.36
C LYS A 41 -5.65 4.23 0.09
N GLY A 42 -4.51 3.57 -0.10
CA GLY A 42 -3.26 4.27 -0.35
C GLY A 42 -3.29 5.09 -1.64
N PHE A 43 -3.86 4.55 -2.73
CA PHE A 43 -4.09 5.34 -3.95
C PHE A 43 -5.06 6.51 -3.71
N LEU A 44 -6.16 6.29 -2.98
CA LEU A 44 -7.08 7.35 -2.63
C LEU A 44 -6.37 8.50 -1.89
N ASP A 45 -5.52 8.19 -0.92
CA ASP A 45 -4.75 9.18 -0.16
C ASP A 45 -3.80 10.00 -1.07
N VAL A 46 -3.19 9.36 -2.09
CA VAL A 46 -2.38 10.07 -3.10
C VAL A 46 -3.22 11.09 -3.87
N PHE A 47 -4.40 10.68 -4.36
CA PHE A 47 -5.25 11.55 -5.17
C PHE A 47 -5.97 12.63 -4.37
N VAL A 48 -6.33 12.37 -3.12
CA VAL A 48 -6.83 13.40 -2.21
C VAL A 48 -5.75 14.45 -1.97
N THR A 49 -4.51 14.03 -1.68
CA THR A 49 -3.40 14.99 -1.50
C THR A 49 -3.14 15.80 -2.77
N PHE A 50 -3.21 15.16 -3.94
CA PHE A 50 -3.10 15.85 -5.22
C PHE A 50 -4.18 16.93 -5.38
N GLY A 51 -5.43 16.60 -5.07
CA GLY A 51 -6.53 17.57 -5.08
C GLY A 51 -6.28 18.77 -4.16
N ASP A 52 -5.79 18.53 -2.95
CA ASP A 52 -5.45 19.59 -1.99
C ASP A 52 -4.30 20.49 -2.51
N MET A 53 -3.28 19.91 -3.15
CA MET A 53 -2.17 20.67 -3.74
C MET A 53 -2.60 21.48 -4.97
N VAL A 54 -3.46 20.90 -5.81
CA VAL A 54 -4.03 21.52 -7.03
C VAL A 54 -4.94 22.69 -6.69
N THR A 55 -5.82 22.55 -5.69
CA THR A 55 -6.71 23.65 -5.29
C THR A 55 -5.93 24.88 -4.78
N GLY A 56 -4.76 24.66 -4.17
CA GLY A 56 -3.83 25.74 -3.80
C GLY A 56 -3.02 26.31 -4.98
N ALA A 57 -2.69 25.49 -5.98
CA ALA A 57 -1.84 25.88 -7.10
C ALA A 57 -2.61 26.58 -8.23
N PHE A 58 -3.81 26.13 -8.61
CA PHE A 58 -4.50 26.49 -9.86
C PHE A 58 -5.15 27.90 -9.91
N GLY A 59 -4.71 28.85 -9.07
CA GLY A 59 -5.34 30.16 -8.86
C GLY A 59 -4.96 31.32 -9.80
N ILE A 60 -4.52 31.07 -11.04
CA ILE A 60 -4.19 32.18 -11.97
C ILE A 60 -5.48 32.95 -12.35
N LYS A 61 -5.44 34.27 -12.20
CA LYS A 61 -6.49 35.21 -12.60
C LYS A 61 -5.91 36.27 -13.54
N ALA A 62 -6.77 37.08 -14.13
CA ALA A 62 -6.35 38.13 -15.06
C ALA A 62 -5.38 39.15 -14.42
N GLU A 63 -5.48 39.33 -13.11
CA GLU A 63 -4.66 40.24 -12.30
C GLU A 63 -3.38 39.61 -11.71
N THR A 64 -3.09 38.33 -11.97
CA THR A 64 -1.87 37.66 -11.47
C THR A 64 -0.61 38.31 -12.05
N LYS A 65 0.35 38.67 -11.18
CA LYS A 65 1.61 39.29 -11.62
C LYS A 65 2.44 38.29 -12.43
N LYS A 66 3.18 38.77 -13.43
CA LYS A 66 4.09 37.94 -14.25
C LYS A 66 5.10 37.14 -13.40
N SER A 67 5.56 37.70 -12.28
CA SER A 67 6.45 37.01 -11.31
C SER A 67 5.80 35.77 -10.69
N ASP A 68 4.49 35.83 -10.47
CA ASP A 68 3.73 34.80 -9.75
C ASP A 68 3.33 33.66 -10.70
N VAL A 69 3.29 33.93 -12.01
CA VAL A 69 3.12 32.91 -13.07
C VAL A 69 4.30 31.94 -13.10
N GLY A 70 5.53 32.41 -12.89
CA GLY A 70 6.70 31.51 -12.78
C GLY A 70 6.57 30.57 -11.59
N LYS A 71 6.21 31.12 -10.42
CA LYS A 71 5.97 30.36 -9.19
C LYS A 71 4.87 29.31 -9.38
N TYR A 72 3.81 29.65 -10.11
CA TYR A 72 2.71 28.73 -10.42
C TYR A 72 3.19 27.46 -11.12
N PHE A 73 3.98 27.58 -12.19
CA PHE A 73 4.49 26.41 -12.91
C PHE A 73 5.45 25.58 -12.06
N THR A 74 6.27 26.22 -11.22
CA THR A 74 7.10 25.51 -10.24
C THR A 74 6.28 24.75 -9.21
N ASP A 75 5.15 25.29 -8.74
CA ASP A 75 4.27 24.63 -7.78
C ASP A 75 3.54 23.43 -8.42
N ILE A 76 3.15 23.54 -9.70
CA ILE A 76 2.64 22.39 -10.49
C ILE A 76 3.71 21.29 -10.63
N GLU A 77 4.93 21.65 -11.03
CA GLU A 77 6.03 20.69 -11.18
C GLU A 77 6.26 19.91 -9.87
N LYS A 78 6.35 20.62 -8.74
CA LYS A 78 6.50 20.01 -7.41
C LYS A 78 5.35 19.07 -7.08
N THR A 79 4.11 19.47 -7.40
CA THR A 79 2.93 18.64 -7.19
C THR A 79 3.01 17.35 -8.00
N MET A 80 3.37 17.43 -9.28
CA MET A 80 3.49 16.27 -10.16
C MET A 80 4.61 15.31 -9.71
N LEU A 81 5.76 15.85 -9.29
CA LEU A 81 6.85 15.06 -8.72
C LEU A 81 6.41 14.34 -7.43
N SER A 82 5.71 15.04 -6.53
CA SER A 82 5.21 14.43 -5.29
C SER A 82 4.21 13.31 -5.55
N VAL A 83 3.30 13.47 -6.53
CA VAL A 83 2.36 12.41 -6.93
C VAL A 83 3.13 11.20 -7.47
N LYS A 84 4.09 11.42 -8.37
CA LYS A 84 4.93 10.35 -8.92
C LYS A 84 5.61 9.54 -7.80
N GLU A 85 6.27 10.21 -6.87
CA GLU A 85 6.97 9.56 -5.75
C GLU A 85 6.00 8.77 -4.87
N LYS A 86 4.83 9.33 -4.57
CA LYS A 86 3.81 8.67 -3.74
C LYS A 86 3.20 7.44 -4.42
N LEU A 87 2.93 7.51 -5.73
CA LEU A 87 2.45 6.35 -6.48
C LEU A 87 3.49 5.21 -6.49
N GLN A 88 4.76 5.53 -6.69
CA GLN A 88 5.85 4.55 -6.64
C GLN A 88 5.96 3.92 -5.24
N ALA A 89 5.90 4.74 -4.19
CA ALA A 89 5.94 4.25 -2.81
C ALA A 89 4.75 3.34 -2.48
N GLU A 90 3.55 3.67 -2.97
CA GLU A 90 2.34 2.88 -2.76
C GLU A 90 2.44 1.50 -3.42
N VAL A 91 2.97 1.43 -4.65
CA VAL A 91 3.23 0.16 -5.34
C VAL A 91 4.31 -0.66 -4.62
N VAL A 92 5.37 -0.04 -4.10
CA VAL A 92 6.39 -0.78 -3.33
C VAL A 92 5.81 -1.32 -2.02
N LYS A 93 4.94 -0.56 -1.36
CA LYS A 93 4.38 -0.90 -0.05
C LYS A 93 3.27 -1.95 -0.13
N ASN A 94 2.37 -1.80 -1.10
CA ASN A 94 1.11 -2.56 -1.18
C ASN A 94 0.94 -3.31 -2.52
N GLY A 95 1.84 -3.11 -3.49
CA GLY A 95 1.71 -3.58 -4.87
C GLY A 95 2.27 -4.96 -5.14
N ASN A 96 1.79 -5.99 -4.44
CA ASN A 96 1.99 -7.39 -4.87
C ASN A 96 1.15 -7.77 -6.11
N TYR A 97 0.72 -6.77 -6.90
CA TYR A 97 -0.20 -6.90 -8.02
C TYR A 97 0.46 -6.39 -9.29
N GLU A 98 0.97 -7.30 -10.12
CA GLU A 98 1.76 -6.95 -11.30
C GLU A 98 1.06 -5.96 -12.23
N LYS A 99 -0.25 -6.16 -12.49
CA LYS A 99 -1.04 -5.25 -13.34
C LYS A 99 -1.09 -3.83 -12.81
N VAL A 100 -1.14 -3.66 -11.48
CA VAL A 100 -1.19 -2.33 -10.85
C VAL A 100 0.16 -1.64 -11.04
N LYS A 101 1.26 -2.38 -10.84
CA LYS A 101 2.60 -1.87 -11.08
C LYS A 101 2.77 -1.41 -12.54
N THR A 102 2.34 -2.23 -13.50
CA THR A 102 2.36 -1.87 -14.93
C THR A 102 1.57 -0.59 -15.19
N VAL A 103 0.32 -0.50 -14.72
CA VAL A 103 -0.51 0.71 -14.96
C VAL A 103 0.10 1.96 -14.33
N VAL A 104 0.67 1.86 -13.13
CA VAL A 104 1.36 2.99 -12.48
C VAL A 104 2.61 3.39 -13.25
N GLU A 105 3.38 2.44 -13.75
CA GLU A 105 4.55 2.71 -14.58
C GLU A 105 4.15 3.43 -15.87
N GLN A 106 3.14 2.92 -16.59
CA GLN A 106 2.61 3.55 -17.80
C GLN A 106 2.07 4.96 -17.54
N PHE A 107 1.40 5.17 -16.41
CA PHE A 107 0.92 6.50 -16.00
C PHE A 107 2.09 7.48 -15.77
N ILE A 108 3.19 7.02 -15.17
CA ILE A 108 4.37 7.84 -14.86
C ILE A 108 5.20 8.14 -16.12
N THR A 109 5.37 7.16 -17.01
CA THR A 109 6.22 7.29 -18.20
C THR A 109 5.46 7.83 -19.41
N GLY A 110 4.13 7.71 -19.42
CA GLY A 110 3.28 8.05 -20.57
C GLY A 110 3.35 7.05 -21.73
N THR A 111 3.83 5.84 -21.49
CA THR A 111 4.06 4.76 -22.48
C THR A 111 3.49 3.44 -21.97
#